data_AF-A0A9D5II93-F1
#
_entry.id   AF-A0A9D5II93-F1
#
_cell.length_a   1.000
_cell.length_b   1.000
_cell.length_c   1.000
_cell.angle_alpha   90.00
_cell.angle_beta   90.00
_cell.angle_gamma   90.00
#
_symmetry.space_group_name_H-M   'P 1'
#
loop_
_entity.id
_entity.type
_entity.pdbx_description
1 polymer ?
#
loop_
_entity_poly.entity_id
_entity_poly.type
_entity_poly.pdbx_seq_one_letter_code
_entity_poly.pdbx_strand_id
1 'polypeptide(L)'
;MATWTCPQDGTENPLAEKRCLVCRHPNMPRIVVLQSVATRKEAEFTEPVKLGKAVFTHRFADPDARFASDLQFEIVRDDERVAWVVRPFAGCVNPTCYDGKPLEASGTELVDGGIISVSKSKMKLKVRFKKN
;
A
#
# COMPACT_ATOMS: atom_id res chain seq x y z
N MET A 1 -20.53 -10.15 -15.59
CA MET A 1 -19.11 -9.73 -15.50
C MET A 1 -19.06 -8.51 -14.61
N ALA A 2 -18.11 -8.42 -13.68
CA ALA A 2 -18.05 -7.28 -12.79
C ALA A 2 -17.35 -6.09 -13.50
N THR A 3 -17.96 -4.90 -13.39
CA THR A 3 -17.56 -3.66 -14.07
C THR A 3 -17.33 -2.54 -13.04
N TRP A 4 -16.76 -1.42 -13.47
CA TRP A 4 -16.73 -0.18 -12.71
C TRP A 4 -17.21 0.98 -13.58
N THR A 5 -17.94 1.91 -12.98
CA THR A 5 -18.45 3.09 -13.67
C THR A 5 -17.47 4.25 -13.48
N CYS A 6 -17.07 4.88 -14.57
CA CYS A 6 -16.19 6.05 -14.51
C CYS A 6 -16.92 7.22 -13.84
N PRO A 7 -16.36 7.80 -12.76
CA PRO A 7 -17.02 8.90 -12.06
C PRO A 7 -16.98 10.22 -12.83
N GLN A 8 -16.21 10.30 -13.92
CA GLN A 8 -16.03 11.52 -14.71
C GLN A 8 -16.95 11.59 -15.93
N ASP A 9 -17.17 10.48 -16.64
CA ASP A 9 -17.98 10.44 -17.87
C ASP A 9 -19.12 9.41 -17.85
N GLY A 10 -19.26 8.63 -16.76
CA GLY A 10 -20.31 7.62 -16.61
C GLY A 10 -20.10 6.34 -17.41
N THR A 11 -18.99 6.20 -18.14
CA THR A 11 -18.71 5.00 -18.95
C THR A 11 -18.56 3.77 -18.04
N GLU A 12 -19.24 2.68 -18.38
CA GLU A 12 -18.99 1.38 -17.76
C GLU A 12 -17.74 0.72 -18.36
N ASN A 13 -16.81 0.35 -17.50
CA ASN A 13 -15.53 -0.22 -17.89
C ASN A 13 -15.38 -1.64 -17.29
N PRO A 14 -14.70 -2.56 -17.99
CA PRO A 14 -14.32 -3.85 -17.39
C PRO A 14 -13.44 -3.64 -16.15
N LEU A 15 -13.56 -4.48 -15.12
CA LEU A 15 -12.70 -4.39 -13.93
C LEU A 15 -11.20 -4.59 -14.21
N ALA A 16 -10.85 -5.25 -15.31
CA ALA A 16 -9.46 -5.39 -15.73
C ALA A 16 -8.84 -4.06 -16.20
N GLU A 17 -9.67 -3.11 -16.62
CA GLU A 17 -9.21 -1.81 -17.08
C GLU A 17 -8.90 -0.88 -15.91
N LYS A 18 -7.64 -0.47 -15.82
CA LYS A 18 -7.18 0.49 -14.80
C LYS A 18 -7.52 1.94 -15.16
N ARG A 19 -7.95 2.22 -16.39
CA ARG A 19 -8.33 3.56 -16.86
C ARG A 19 -9.64 3.49 -17.63
N CYS A 20 -10.43 4.56 -17.59
CA CYS A 20 -11.61 4.67 -18.42
C CYS A 20 -11.21 4.55 -19.90
N LEU A 21 -11.96 3.74 -20.66
CA LEU A 21 -11.73 3.55 -22.10
C LEU A 21 -12.00 4.83 -22.90
N VAL A 22 -12.78 5.77 -22.36
CA VAL A 22 -13.16 7.05 -23.01
C VAL A 22 -12.33 8.21 -22.47
N CYS A 23 -12.61 8.74 -21.26
CA CYS A 23 -11.90 9.92 -20.73
C CYS A 23 -10.52 9.63 -20.09
N ARG A 24 -10.07 8.35 -20.07
CA ARG A 24 -8.79 7.91 -19.45
C ARG A 24 -8.66 8.15 -17.94
N HIS A 25 -9.76 8.52 -17.26
CA HIS A 25 -9.81 8.66 -15.80
C HIS A 25 -9.31 7.38 -15.11
N PRO A 26 -8.40 7.47 -14.11
CA PRO A 26 -7.84 6.30 -13.46
C PRO A 26 -8.84 5.63 -12.50
N ASN A 27 -8.94 4.30 -12.57
CA ASN A 27 -9.68 3.47 -11.62
C ASN A 27 -8.78 3.03 -10.47
N MET A 28 -8.38 4.01 -9.66
CA MET A 28 -7.45 3.78 -8.56
C MET A 28 -8.14 4.05 -7.21
N PRO A 29 -8.02 3.15 -6.22
CA PRO A 29 -8.54 3.42 -4.89
C PRO A 29 -7.96 4.71 -4.32
N ARG A 30 -8.83 5.56 -3.74
CA ARG A 30 -8.38 6.85 -3.19
C ARG A 30 -7.66 6.71 -1.86
N ILE A 31 -8.06 5.73 -1.05
CA ILE A 31 -7.61 5.56 0.33
C ILE A 31 -6.95 4.17 0.48
N VAL A 32 -5.71 4.17 0.94
CA VAL A 32 -5.03 2.98 1.44
C VAL A 32 -5.20 2.91 2.94
N VAL A 33 -5.63 1.75 3.44
CA VAL A 33 -5.70 1.47 4.87
C VAL A 33 -4.65 0.42 5.19
N LEU A 34 -3.76 0.73 6.13
CA LEU A 34 -2.86 -0.26 6.71
C LEU A 34 -3.38 -0.67 8.07
N GLN A 35 -3.44 -1.97 8.32
CA GLN A 35 -3.82 -2.52 9.61
C GLN A 35 -2.68 -3.35 10.19
N SER A 36 -2.23 -3.05 11.41
CA SER A 36 -1.32 -3.96 12.11
C SER A 36 -2.02 -5.27 12.41
N VAL A 37 -1.39 -6.38 12.01
CA VAL A 37 -1.90 -7.73 12.31
C VAL A 37 -1.81 -8.01 13.81
N ALA A 38 -0.79 -7.47 14.49
CA ALA A 38 -0.57 -7.70 15.91
C ALA A 38 -1.59 -6.96 16.79
N THR A 39 -1.86 -5.68 16.50
CA THR A 39 -2.68 -4.82 17.36
C THR A 39 -4.06 -4.49 16.80
N ARG A 40 -4.33 -4.85 15.54
CA ARG A 40 -5.53 -4.49 14.77
C ARG A 40 -5.74 -3.00 14.54
N LYS A 41 -4.84 -2.14 15.02
CA LYS A 41 -4.90 -0.69 14.78
C LYS A 41 -4.75 -0.38 13.30
N GLU A 42 -5.52 0.58 12.83
CA GLU A 42 -5.58 0.98 11.44
C GLU A 42 -5.11 2.42 11.24
N ALA A 43 -4.59 2.67 10.05
CA ALA A 43 -4.17 3.99 9.60
C ALA A 43 -4.58 4.17 8.14
N GLU A 44 -5.29 5.26 7.87
CA GLU A 44 -5.71 5.63 6.53
C GLU A 44 -4.75 6.65 5.92
N PHE A 45 -4.53 6.51 4.61
CA PHE A 45 -3.66 7.36 3.82
C PHE A 45 -4.33 7.69 2.48
N THR A 46 -4.49 8.98 2.21
CA THR A 46 -5.00 9.52 0.95
C THR A 46 -3.89 10.02 0.02
N GLU A 47 -2.69 10.20 0.57
CA GLU A 47 -1.52 10.80 -0.07
C GLU A 47 -0.28 9.91 0.12
N PRO A 48 0.79 10.12 -0.68
CA PRO A 48 2.05 9.45 -0.46
C PRO A 48 2.57 9.62 0.97
N VAL A 49 3.10 8.54 1.54
CA VAL A 49 3.52 8.53 2.95
C VAL A 49 4.80 7.73 3.13
N LYS A 50 5.68 8.24 4.00
CA LYS A 50 6.87 7.54 4.46
C LYS A 50 6.60 6.92 5.82
N LEU A 51 6.90 5.63 5.97
CA LEU A 51 6.70 4.89 7.19
C LEU A 51 8.01 4.33 7.72
N GLY A 52 8.10 4.27 9.03
CA GLY A 52 9.26 3.74 9.74
C GLY A 52 8.98 3.63 11.23
N LYS A 53 10.04 3.37 11.99
CA LYS A 53 9.99 2.97 13.40
C LYS A 53 9.08 3.84 14.28
N ALA A 54 9.11 5.17 14.10
CA ALA A 54 8.28 6.08 14.88
C ALA A 54 6.78 5.85 14.63
N VAL A 55 6.37 5.72 13.36
CA VAL A 55 4.96 5.47 12.99
C VAL A 55 4.52 4.09 13.48
N PHE A 56 5.35 3.06 13.34
CA PHE A 56 5.05 1.71 13.81
C PHE A 56 4.88 1.65 15.33
N THR A 57 5.72 2.39 16.07
CA THR A 57 5.64 2.50 17.53
C THR A 57 4.40 3.27 17.98
N HIS A 58 4.17 4.47 17.44
CA HIS A 58 3.15 5.36 18.01
C HIS A 58 1.76 5.14 17.44
N ARG A 59 1.65 4.97 16.11
CA ARG A 59 0.35 4.83 15.44
C ARG A 59 -0.19 3.41 15.52
N PHE A 60 0.67 2.43 15.28
CA PHE A 60 0.28 1.01 15.28
C PHE A 60 0.52 0.29 16.61
N ALA A 61 1.35 0.85 17.50
CA ALA A 61 1.75 0.21 18.76
C ALA A 61 2.30 -1.21 18.56
N ASP A 62 2.97 -1.45 17.44
CA ASP A 62 3.42 -2.78 17.06
C ASP A 62 4.69 -3.16 17.85
N PRO A 63 4.71 -4.27 18.61
CA PRO A 63 5.87 -4.67 19.42
C PRO A 63 7.10 -4.99 18.57
N ASP A 64 6.92 -5.31 17.29
CA ASP A 64 8.01 -5.56 16.36
C ASP A 64 8.56 -4.28 15.71
N ALA A 65 8.03 -3.09 16.06
CA ALA A 65 8.53 -1.81 15.54
C ALA A 65 10.03 -1.60 15.77
N ARG A 66 10.59 -2.22 16.83
CA ARG A 66 12.04 -2.19 17.12
C ARG A 66 12.93 -2.76 16.01
N PHE A 67 12.39 -3.60 15.13
CA PHE A 67 13.13 -4.19 14.00
C PHE A 67 13.15 -3.29 12.77
N ALA A 68 12.32 -2.25 12.73
CA ALA A 68 12.27 -1.31 11.61
C ALA A 68 13.37 -0.25 11.70
N SER A 69 13.80 0.23 10.53
CA SER A 69 14.59 1.45 10.39
C SER A 69 13.72 2.70 10.64
N ASP A 70 14.36 3.84 10.90
CA ASP A 70 13.66 5.12 11.15
C ASP A 70 12.79 5.53 9.96
N LEU A 71 13.27 5.27 8.74
CA LEU A 71 12.51 5.22 7.50
C LEU A 71 12.69 3.82 6.92
N GLN A 72 11.59 3.11 6.67
CA GLN A 72 11.60 1.70 6.26
C GLN A 72 11.07 1.52 4.83
N PHE A 73 9.92 2.12 4.53
CA PHE A 73 9.35 2.14 3.20
C PHE A 73 8.47 3.36 3.00
N GLU A 74 8.12 3.62 1.76
CA GLU A 74 7.09 4.58 1.39
C GLU A 74 5.98 3.91 0.60
N ILE A 75 4.78 4.46 0.71
CA ILE A 75 3.64 4.14 -0.15
C ILE A 75 3.39 5.37 -1.01
N VAL A 76 3.40 5.19 -2.32
CA VAL A 76 3.26 6.28 -3.30
C VAL A 76 2.19 5.93 -4.33
N ARG A 77 1.61 6.97 -4.93
CA ARG A 77 0.80 6.79 -6.15
C ARG A 77 1.73 6.69 -7.34
N ASP A 78 1.52 5.67 -8.16
CA ASP A 78 2.26 5.45 -9.39
C ASP A 78 1.28 5.62 -10.57
N ASP A 79 1.40 6.75 -11.26
CA ASP A 79 0.47 7.12 -12.33
C ASP A 79 0.64 6.26 -13.58
N GLU A 80 1.84 5.72 -13.82
CA GLU A 80 2.10 4.81 -14.94
C GLU A 80 1.40 3.47 -14.70
N ARG A 81 1.58 2.90 -13.50
CA ARG A 81 0.95 1.63 -13.11
C ARG A 81 -0.53 1.77 -12.72
N VAL A 82 -0.98 3.01 -12.51
CA VAL A 82 -2.32 3.39 -12.02
C VAL A 82 -2.65 2.65 -10.73
N ALA A 83 -1.71 2.69 -9.78
CA ALA A 83 -1.81 1.91 -8.55
C ALA A 83 -1.03 2.53 -7.40
N TRP A 84 -1.34 2.08 -6.19
CA TRP A 84 -0.52 2.35 -5.02
C TRP A 84 0.65 1.39 -5.03
N VAL A 85 1.86 1.90 -4.82
CA VAL A 85 3.09 1.11 -4.83
C VAL A 85 3.80 1.29 -3.50
N VAL A 86 4.27 0.19 -2.92
CA VAL A 86 5.19 0.21 -1.79
C VAL A 86 6.63 0.13 -2.29
N ARG A 87 7.50 1.04 -1.83
CA ARG A 87 8.92 1.09 -2.18
C ARG A 87 9.78 1.03 -0.92
N PRO A 88 10.81 0.17 -0.87
CA PRO A 88 11.71 0.13 0.28
C PRO A 88 12.64 1.35 0.29
N PHE A 89 12.99 1.84 1.48
CA PHE A 89 14.15 2.75 1.60
C PHE A 89 15.46 1.95 1.53
N ALA A 90 16.47 2.51 0.88
CA ALA A 90 17.79 1.91 0.82
C ALA A 90 18.47 1.93 2.21
N GLY A 91 19.36 0.96 2.47
CA GLY A 91 20.15 0.91 3.70
C GLY A 91 19.40 0.44 4.95
N CYS A 92 18.16 -0.06 4.82
CA CYS A 92 17.46 -0.67 5.94
C CYS A 92 18.16 -1.96 6.39
N VAL A 93 18.43 -2.10 7.68
CA VAL A 93 19.08 -3.30 8.26
C VAL A 93 18.23 -4.55 8.01
N ASN A 94 16.93 -4.41 8.20
CA ASN A 94 15.94 -5.43 7.88
C ASN A 94 15.21 -5.03 6.60
N PRO A 95 15.10 -5.92 5.59
CA PRO A 95 14.45 -5.59 4.33
C PRO A 95 12.95 -5.38 4.53
N THR A 96 12.35 -4.49 3.74
CA THR A 96 10.89 -4.47 3.60
C THR A 96 10.47 -5.61 2.68
N CYS A 97 9.48 -6.38 3.11
CA CYS A 97 8.91 -7.48 2.34
C CYS A 97 7.45 -7.20 1.99
N TYR A 98 6.99 -7.80 0.91
CA TYR A 98 5.58 -7.88 0.53
C TYR A 98 5.21 -9.35 0.31
N ASP A 99 4.17 -9.82 1.01
CA ASP A 99 3.75 -11.23 1.07
C ASP A 99 4.93 -12.20 1.32
N GLY A 100 5.82 -11.80 2.23
CA GLY A 100 6.97 -12.59 2.67
C GLY A 100 8.20 -12.54 1.75
N LYS A 101 8.12 -11.85 0.60
CA LYS A 101 9.24 -11.67 -0.33
C LYS A 101 9.86 -10.28 -0.18
N PRO A 102 11.20 -10.15 -0.11
CA PRO A 102 11.85 -8.83 -0.11
C PRO A 102 11.47 -8.00 -1.33
N LEU A 103 11.20 -6.71 -1.11
CA LEU A 103 10.91 -5.76 -2.17
C LEU A 103 12.18 -5.37 -2.93
N GLU A 104 12.04 -5.25 -4.25
CA GLU A 104 13.04 -4.59 -5.09
C GLU A 104 12.93 -3.06 -4.98
N ALA A 105 13.96 -2.33 -5.43
CA ALA A 105 14.01 -0.87 -5.36
C ALA A 105 12.87 -0.18 -6.12
N SER A 106 12.39 -0.77 -7.22
CA SER A 106 11.24 -0.25 -7.98
C SER A 106 9.90 -0.37 -7.24
N GLY A 107 9.87 -1.17 -6.16
CA GLY A 107 8.66 -1.44 -5.39
C GLY A 107 7.66 -2.37 -6.07
N THR A 108 6.59 -2.65 -5.34
CA THR A 108 5.53 -3.60 -5.74
C THR A 108 4.16 -2.93 -5.63
N GLU A 109 3.28 -3.25 -6.58
CA GLU A 109 1.88 -2.83 -6.56
C GLU A 109 1.17 -3.43 -5.35
N LEU A 110 0.43 -2.58 -4.63
CA LEU A 110 -0.38 -2.98 -3.50
C LEU A 110 -1.71 -3.56 -3.99
N VAL A 111 -2.05 -4.72 -3.45
CA VAL A 111 -3.34 -5.40 -3.65
C VAL A 111 -4.08 -5.52 -2.32
N ASP A 112 -5.42 -5.47 -2.38
CA ASP A 112 -6.26 -5.67 -1.20
C ASP A 112 -5.95 -7.01 -0.53
N GLY A 113 -5.73 -6.99 0.78
CA GLY A 113 -5.38 -8.17 1.56
C GLY A 113 -3.89 -8.50 1.62
N GLY A 114 -3.04 -7.91 0.78
CA GLY A 114 -1.60 -8.14 0.81
C GLY A 114 -0.93 -7.67 2.10
N ILE A 115 0.22 -8.24 2.42
CA ILE A 115 0.93 -8.02 3.69
C ILE A 115 2.28 -7.35 3.44
N ILE A 116 2.46 -6.15 3.98
CA ILE A 116 3.77 -5.51 4.10
C ILE A 116 4.40 -5.96 5.41
N SER A 117 5.68 -6.33 5.42
CA SER A 117 6.40 -6.69 6.64
C SER A 117 7.82 -6.15 6.69
N VAL A 118 8.37 -6.05 7.90
CA VAL A 118 9.82 -5.90 8.13
C VAL A 118 10.43 -7.28 8.29
N SER A 119 11.47 -7.57 7.51
CA SER A 119 11.96 -8.93 7.30
C SER A 119 10.82 -9.88 6.84
N LYS A 120 11.07 -11.18 6.82
CA LYS A 120 10.09 -12.17 6.34
C LYS A 120 8.81 -12.25 7.18
N SER A 121 8.81 -11.78 8.44
CA SER A 121 7.68 -12.06 9.33
C SER A 121 7.45 -11.07 10.48
N LYS A 122 8.24 -10.00 10.61
CA LYS A 122 8.11 -9.03 11.71
C LYS A 122 7.27 -7.83 11.25
N MET A 123 6.55 -7.20 12.17
CA MET A 123 5.77 -5.97 11.90
C MET A 123 4.89 -6.12 10.65
N LYS A 124 3.81 -6.90 10.74
CA LYS A 124 2.93 -7.19 9.59
C LYS A 124 1.81 -6.17 9.48
N LEU A 125 1.73 -5.47 8.36
CA LEU A 125 0.67 -4.55 8.01
C LEU A 125 -0.15 -5.14 6.87
N LYS A 126 -1.44 -5.40 7.12
CA LYS A 126 -2.38 -5.81 6.10
C LYS A 126 -2.89 -4.59 5.34
N VAL A 127 -2.80 -4.64 4.02
CA VAL A 127 -3.32 -3.63 3.11
C VAL A 127 -4.81 -3.84 2.91
N ARG A 128 -5.57 -2.75 2.94
CA ARG A 128 -6.95 -2.70 2.46
C ARG A 128 -7.16 -1.43 1.65
N PHE A 129 -8.09 -1.48 0.70
CA PHE A 129 -8.54 -0.31 -0.04
C PHE A 129 -9.97 0.04 0.31
N LYS A 130 -10.23 1.32 0.59
CA LYS A 130 -11.60 1.83 0.63
C LYS A 130 -11.96 2.38 -0.74
N LYS A 131 -13.05 1.85 -1.31
CA LYS A 131 -13.73 2.48 -2.44
C LYS A 131 -14.54 3.66 -1.89
N ASN A 132 -14.54 4.76 -2.63
CA ASN A 132 -15.52 5.83 -2.41
C ASN A 132 -16.90 5.35 -2.85
#